data_AF-S3I8N5-F1
#
_entry.id   AF-S3I8N5-F1
#
_cell.length_a   1.000
_cell.length_b   1.000
_cell.length_c   1.000
_cell.angle_alpha   90.00
_cell.angle_beta   90.00
_cell.angle_gamma   90.00
#
_symmetry.space_group_name_H-M   'P 1'
#
loop_
_entity.id
_entity.type
_entity.pdbx_description
1 polymer ?
#
loop_
_entity_poly.entity_id
_entity_poly.type
_entity_poly.pdbx_seq_one_letter_code
_entity_poly.pdbx_strand_id
1 'polypeptide(L)'
;MFWCPGCDGAHVITVEDAPNRQGPIWGYNCNPDAPTFTPSILVQGSMRKGPINCHSFVTDGKIQFLSDCHHALAGQTVDLPDFDKE
;
A
#
# COMPACT_ATOMS: atom_id res chain seq x y z
N MET A 1 -6.21 -5.10 -2.40
CA MET A 1 -6.26 -4.48 -1.05
C MET A 1 -5.17 -5.12 -0.22
N PHE A 2 -4.50 -4.36 0.66
CA PHE A 2 -3.48 -4.88 1.58
C PHE A 2 -3.45 -4.07 2.89
N TRP A 3 -2.95 -4.65 3.98
CA TRP A 3 -2.84 -3.94 5.26
C TRP A 3 -1.56 -3.13 5.35
N CYS A 4 -1.66 -1.86 5.75
CA CYS A 4 -0.53 -0.98 5.96
C CYS A 4 -0.27 -0.80 7.47
N PRO A 5 0.85 -1.31 8.02
CA PRO A 5 1.16 -1.16 9.44
C PRO A 5 1.53 0.28 9.82
N GLY A 6 1.97 1.11 8.86
CA GLY A 6 2.27 2.53 9.11
C GLY A 6 1.01 3.36 9.30
N CYS A 7 -0.02 3.10 8.47
CA CYS A 7 -1.32 3.76 8.58
C CYS A 7 -2.24 3.10 9.62
N ASP A 8 -1.93 1.87 10.05
CA ASP A 8 -2.82 1.05 10.87
C ASP A 8 -4.20 0.90 10.19
N GLY A 9 -4.17 0.51 8.90
CA GLY A 9 -5.37 0.46 8.07
C GLY A 9 -5.17 -0.19 6.69
N ALA A 10 -6.27 -0.56 6.06
CA ALA A 10 -6.28 -1.18 4.74
C ALA A 10 -6.07 -0.15 3.63
N HIS A 11 -5.11 -0.43 2.74
CA HIS A 11 -4.90 0.28 1.49
C HIS A 11 -5.61 -0.45 0.34
N VAL A 12 -6.45 0.28 -0.38
CA VAL A 12 -7.17 -0.22 -1.56
C VAL A 12 -6.57 0.43 -2.80
N ILE A 13 -6.13 -0.40 -3.73
CA ILE A 13 -5.64 0.01 -5.05
C ILE A 13 -6.40 -0.76 -6.13
N THR A 14 -6.52 -0.16 -7.30
CA THR A 14 -7.08 -0.78 -8.50
C THR A 14 -5.95 -1.39 -9.32
N VAL A 15 -6.04 -2.68 -9.65
CA VAL A 15 -5.09 -3.35 -10.52
C VAL A 15 -5.65 -3.53 -11.93
N GLU A 16 -4.78 -3.86 -12.89
CA GLU A 16 -5.16 -3.98 -14.29
C GLU A 16 -6.28 -5.00 -14.56
N ASP A 17 -6.40 -6.08 -13.79
CA ASP A 17 -7.44 -7.10 -14.00
C ASP A 17 -8.78 -6.80 -13.32
N ALA A 18 -8.94 -5.63 -12.68
CA ALA A 18 -10.18 -5.31 -11.97
C ALA A 18 -11.38 -5.12 -12.93
N PRO A 19 -12.54 -5.76 -12.69
CA PRO A 19 -13.77 -5.48 -13.43
C PRO A 19 -14.30 -4.11 -13.01
N ASN A 20 -14.33 -3.14 -13.93
CA ASN A 20 -14.68 -1.72 -13.70
C ASN A 20 -13.56 -0.82 -13.11
N ARG A 21 -12.39 -0.84 -13.77
CA ARG A 21 -11.27 0.07 -13.46
C ARG A 21 -11.68 1.55 -13.51
N GLN A 22 -11.53 2.24 -12.39
CA GLN A 22 -11.69 3.69 -12.26
C GLN A 22 -10.53 4.25 -11.42
N GLY A 23 -10.10 5.48 -11.75
CA GLY A 23 -8.96 6.11 -11.10
C GLY A 23 -7.60 5.56 -11.58
N PRO A 24 -6.52 5.81 -10.83
CA PRO A 24 -5.20 5.26 -11.15
C PRO A 24 -5.21 3.73 -11.09
N ILE A 25 -4.45 3.10 -11.99
CA ILE A 25 -4.39 1.64 -12.15
C ILE A 25 -2.93 1.21 -12.00
N TRP A 26 -2.70 0.21 -11.17
CA TRP A 26 -1.38 -0.38 -10.94
C TRP A 26 -1.22 -1.70 -11.71
N GLY A 27 -0.02 -1.94 -12.22
CA GLY A 27 0.40 -3.26 -12.64
C GLY A 27 0.51 -4.19 -11.42
N TYR A 28 0.24 -5.47 -11.63
CA TYR A 28 0.30 -6.49 -10.58
C TYR A 28 0.96 -7.74 -11.14
N ASN A 29 1.89 -8.34 -10.39
CA ASN A 29 2.58 -9.57 -10.81
C ASN A 29 1.75 -10.86 -10.67
N CYS A 30 0.46 -10.77 -10.33
CA CYS A 30 -0.43 -11.91 -10.10
C CYS A 30 0.02 -12.88 -9.00
N ASN A 31 0.92 -12.46 -8.10
CA ASN A 31 1.37 -13.27 -6.98
C ASN A 31 0.84 -12.71 -5.65
N PRO A 32 -0.14 -13.36 -5.00
CA PRO A 32 -0.70 -12.87 -3.75
C PRO A 32 0.22 -13.11 -2.54
N ASP A 33 1.15 -14.07 -2.62
CA ASP A 33 2.08 -14.40 -1.52
C ASP A 33 3.28 -13.46 -1.49
N ALA A 34 3.72 -12.99 -2.66
CA ALA A 34 4.79 -12.00 -2.82
C ALA A 34 4.36 -10.91 -3.82
N PRO A 35 3.37 -10.08 -3.45
CA PRO A 35 2.80 -9.11 -4.36
C PRO A 35 3.82 -8.05 -4.73
N THR A 36 3.77 -7.64 -6.00
CA THR A 36 4.47 -6.49 -6.52
C THR A 36 3.49 -5.62 -7.28
N PHE A 37 3.46 -4.33 -6.94
CA PHE A 37 2.62 -3.34 -7.60
C PHE A 37 3.49 -2.26 -8.23
N THR A 38 3.16 -1.85 -9.45
CA THR A 38 3.89 -0.79 -10.16
C THR A 38 2.93 0.26 -10.73
N PRO A 39 3.24 1.56 -10.66
CA PRO A 39 4.41 2.20 -10.02
C PRO A 39 4.26 2.27 -8.49
N SER A 40 4.86 3.26 -7.82
CA SER A 40 4.63 3.51 -6.40
C SER A 40 3.15 3.75 -6.09
N ILE A 41 2.76 3.46 -4.86
CA ILE A 41 1.42 3.63 -4.33
C ILE A 41 1.42 4.86 -3.44
N LEU A 42 0.57 5.84 -3.78
CA LEU A 42 0.31 7.03 -2.99
C LEU A 42 -1.11 6.97 -2.44
N VAL A 43 -1.23 6.90 -1.11
CA VAL A 43 -2.49 6.98 -0.37
C VAL A 43 -2.54 8.31 0.36
N GLN A 44 -3.48 9.15 -0.06
CA GLN A 44 -3.72 10.47 0.51
C GLN A 44 -5.17 10.60 0.95
N GLY A 45 -5.40 11.26 2.07
CA GLY A 45 -6.76 11.46 2.57
C GLY A 45 -6.78 12.00 4.00
N SER A 46 -7.90 11.79 4.68
CA SER A 46 -8.07 12.13 6.09
C SER A 46 -8.80 11.01 6.81
N MET A 47 -8.22 10.53 7.90
CA MET A 47 -8.82 9.56 8.82
C MET A 47 -9.21 10.27 10.12
N ARG A 48 -9.91 9.56 11.03
CA ARG A 48 -10.19 10.07 12.39
C ARG A 48 -8.94 10.52 13.14
N LYS A 49 -7.78 9.90 12.84
CA LYS A 49 -6.47 10.20 13.43
C LYS A 49 -5.76 11.39 12.77
N GLY A 50 -6.31 11.99 11.71
CA GLY A 50 -5.72 13.13 10.98
C GLY A 50 -5.49 12.88 9.49
N PRO A 51 -4.82 13.81 8.79
CA PRO A 51 -4.47 13.63 7.38
C PRO A 51 -3.50 12.47 7.19
N ILE A 52 -3.70 11.70 6.13
CA ILE A 52 -2.81 10.61 5.73
C ILE A 52 -2.03 11.07 4.51
N ASN A 53 -0.71 10.90 4.57
CA ASN A 53 0.14 10.79 3.39
C ASN A 53 0.98 9.53 3.59
N CYS A 54 0.71 8.50 2.79
CA CYS A 54 1.51 7.29 2.76
C CYS A 54 1.92 7.01 1.33
N HIS A 55 3.22 7.03 1.08
CA HIS A 55 3.81 6.80 -0.21
C HIS A 55 4.76 5.62 -0.10
N SER A 56 4.53 4.58 -0.91
CA SER A 56 5.22 3.30 -0.74
C SER A 56 5.44 2.57 -2.06
N PHE A 57 6.45 1.72 -2.09
CA PHE A 57 6.54 0.62 -3.06
C PHE A 57 6.16 -0.69 -2.36
N VAL A 58 5.45 -1.54 -3.07
CA VAL A 58 5.22 -2.93 -2.65
C VAL A 58 5.89 -3.83 -3.67
N THR A 59 6.87 -4.60 -3.22
CA THR A 59 7.68 -5.45 -4.09
C THR A 59 8.09 -6.68 -3.31
N ASP A 60 7.91 -7.85 -3.91
CA ASP A 60 8.29 -9.15 -3.34
C ASP A 60 7.79 -9.35 -1.89
N GLY A 61 6.52 -8.98 -1.63
CA GLY A 61 5.92 -9.12 -0.30
C GLY A 61 6.49 -8.19 0.77
N LYS A 62 7.15 -7.09 0.38
CA LYS A 62 7.66 -6.06 1.30
C LYS A 62 7.09 -4.70 0.95
N ILE A 63 6.87 -3.87 1.98
CA ILE A 63 6.50 -2.47 1.84
C ILE A 63 7.74 -1.62 2.10
N GLN A 64 8.19 -0.87 1.10
CA GLN A 64 9.17 0.20 1.27
C GLN A 64 8.42 1.53 1.38
N PHE A 65 8.44 2.14 2.56
CA PHE A 65 7.87 3.47 2.78
C PHE A 65 8.85 4.56 2.35
N LEU A 66 8.35 5.57 1.64
CA LEU A 66 9.13 6.73 1.25
C LEU A 66 9.16 7.78 2.37
N SER A 67 10.11 8.71 2.26
CA SER A 67 10.41 9.70 3.30
C SER A 67 9.31 10.74 3.51
N ASP A 68 8.40 10.87 2.55
CA ASP A 68 7.24 11.77 2.58
C ASP A 68 6.03 11.19 3.33
N CYS A 69 6.12 9.96 3.86
CA CYS A 69 5.08 9.40 4.72
C CYS A 69 4.91 10.20 6.04
N HIS A 70 3.68 10.34 6.51
CA HIS A 70 3.36 11.03 7.78
C HIS A 70 3.28 10.10 9.01
N HIS A 71 3.66 8.83 8.87
CA HIS A 71 3.67 7.86 9.95
C HIS A 71 5.09 7.45 10.35
N ALA A 72 5.25 6.84 11.52
CA ALA A 72 6.56 6.51 12.11
C ALA A 72 7.44 5.59 11.26
N LEU A 73 6.84 4.82 10.34
CA LEU A 73 7.57 3.94 9.43
C LEU A 73 8.14 4.64 8.17
N ALA A 74 8.06 5.98 8.07
CA ALA A 74 8.63 6.72 6.95
C ALA A 74 10.11 6.38 6.73
N GLY A 75 10.49 6.11 5.47
CA GLY A 75 11.85 5.72 5.10
C GLY A 75 12.26 4.30 5.52
N GLN A 76 11.35 3.49 6.07
CA GLN A 76 11.63 2.11 6.46
C GLN A 76 11.07 1.11 5.45
N THR A 77 11.67 -0.08 5.42
CA THR A 77 11.13 -1.24 4.70
C THR A 77 10.70 -2.29 5.71
N VAL A 78 9.48 -2.79 5.58
CA VAL A 78 8.90 -3.83 6.43
C VAL A 78 8.34 -4.96 5.58
N ASP A 79 8.18 -6.14 6.17
CA ASP A 79 7.41 -7.21 5.53
C ASP A 79 5.94 -6.79 5.40
N LEU A 80 5.31 -7.15 4.29
CA LEU A 80 3.89 -6.98 4.10
C LEU A 80 3.18 -7.94 5.08
N PRO A 81 2.41 -7.42 6.07
CA PRO A 81 1.69 -8.30 6.97
C PRO A 81 0.59 -9.06 6.24
N ASP A 82 0.30 -10.27 6.72
CA ASP A 82 -0.91 -10.99 6.34
C ASP A 82 -2.14 -10.16 6.68
N PHE A 83 -3.18 -10.27 5.85
CA PHE A 83 -4.38 -9.44 6.00
C PHE A 83 -5.16 -9.73 7.29
N ASP A 84 -5.00 -10.94 7.85
CA ASP A 84 -5.78 -11.46 8.97
C ASP A 84 -5.02 -11.52 10.31
N LYS A 85 -3.91 -10.79 10.48
CA LYS A 85 -3.22 -10.77 11.78
C LYS A 85 -3.82 -9.71 12.70
N GLU A 86 -4.83 -10.15 13.45
CA GLU A 86 -5.36 -9.55 14.69
C GLU A 86 -4.26 -9.26 15.73
#